data_AF-A0AAF0S398-F1
#
_entry.id   AF-A0AAF0S398-F1
#
_cell.length_a   1.000
_cell.length_b   1.000
_cell.length_c   1.000
_cell.angle_alpha   90.00
_cell.angle_beta   90.00
_cell.angle_gamma   90.00
#
_symmetry.space_group_name_H-M   'P 1'
#
loop_
_entity.id
_entity.type
_entity.pdbx_description
1 polymer ?
#
loop_
_entity_poly.entity_id
_entity_poly.type
_entity_poly.pdbx_seq_one_letter_code
_entity_poly.pdbx_strand_id
1 'polypeptide(L)'
;MTQQQRKGQAGEPTKNPGEFAHARHDDTDIGLTLPTNAPSVADRAAARLERAEVLLPTRISVTRDDYYVERVVALPATDEAAEQKVRVKIRHNSYDFQSSATTELMTPNGWERIDSLSGKDVHKRTPSLYRNLDDADRAAQCEELLQEQFTTAATLLS
;
A
#
# COMPACT_ATOMS: atom_id res chain seq x y z
N MET A 1 -72.19 -6.04 -6.79
CA MET A 1 -71.15 -5.92 -7.83
C MET A 1 -70.95 -4.45 -8.10
N THR A 2 -69.93 -3.84 -7.51
CA THR A 2 -68.56 -3.62 -8.03
C THR A 2 -68.45 -2.31 -8.81
N GLN A 3 -67.44 -1.55 -8.39
CA GLN A 3 -66.93 -0.25 -8.82
C GLN A 3 -66.80 -0.05 -10.35
N GLN A 4 -66.73 1.22 -10.77
CA GLN A 4 -65.63 1.80 -11.57
C GLN A 4 -65.87 3.32 -11.75
N GLN A 5 -65.04 4.19 -11.15
CA GLN A 5 -63.80 4.79 -11.67
C GLN A 5 -63.97 5.90 -12.73
N ARG A 6 -63.27 7.03 -12.47
CA ARG A 6 -62.51 7.95 -13.37
C ARG A 6 -62.74 9.40 -12.94
N LYS A 7 -61.84 10.38 -13.08
CA LYS A 7 -60.39 10.49 -13.34
C LYS A 7 -60.12 12.02 -13.32
N GLY A 8 -59.10 12.45 -12.57
CA GLY A 8 -58.21 13.57 -12.92
C GLY A 8 -58.72 15.01 -12.85
N GLN A 9 -58.09 15.82 -11.99
CA GLN A 9 -57.50 17.09 -12.40
C GLN A 9 -56.43 17.54 -11.41
N ALA A 10 -55.30 18.00 -11.94
CA ALA A 10 -54.13 18.47 -11.20
C ALA A 10 -54.27 19.95 -10.80
N GLY A 11 -53.71 20.31 -9.65
CA GLY A 11 -53.55 21.70 -9.19
C GLY A 11 -52.91 21.77 -7.80
N GLU A 12 -51.58 21.87 -7.75
CA GLU A 12 -50.81 22.32 -6.57
C GLU A 12 -50.97 23.86 -6.37
N PRO A 13 -50.41 24.49 -5.31
CA PRO A 13 -50.30 24.09 -3.91
C PRO A 13 -50.76 25.25 -2.98
N THR A 14 -51.36 24.96 -1.81
CA THR A 14 -51.56 26.01 -0.79
C THR A 14 -50.96 25.59 0.54
N LYS A 15 -49.80 26.18 0.85
CA LYS A 15 -49.18 26.20 2.18
C LYS A 15 -50.10 26.90 3.17
N ASN A 16 -50.34 26.29 4.34
CA ASN A 16 -50.20 26.87 5.69
C ASN A 16 -50.90 25.99 6.76
N PRO A 17 -50.57 26.11 8.05
CA PRO A 17 -49.33 25.62 8.65
C PRO A 17 -49.62 25.00 10.03
N GLY A 18 -49.54 23.68 10.18
CA GLY A 18 -49.75 23.12 11.51
C GLY A 18 -49.67 21.61 11.49
N GLU A 19 -48.92 21.08 12.46
CA GLU A 19 -48.81 19.67 12.79
C GLU A 19 -47.90 18.84 11.86
N PHE A 20 -46.61 19.15 11.90
CA PHE A 20 -45.62 18.09 11.82
C PHE A 20 -45.69 17.29 13.12
N ALA A 21 -46.40 16.17 13.09
CA ALA A 21 -46.29 15.15 14.11
C ALA A 21 -44.82 14.72 14.19
N HIS A 22 -44.19 14.96 15.34
CA HIS A 22 -42.87 14.44 15.64
C HIS A 22 -42.95 12.91 15.68
N ALA A 23 -42.60 12.27 14.57
CA ALA A 23 -42.25 10.86 14.57
C ALA A 23 -41.07 10.73 15.55
N ARG A 24 -41.33 10.15 16.72
CA ARG A 24 -40.29 9.73 17.65
C ARG A 24 -39.41 8.74 16.90
N HIS A 25 -38.25 9.21 16.47
CA HIS A 25 -37.14 8.32 16.20
C HIS A 25 -36.82 7.68 17.54
N ASP A 26 -37.05 6.37 17.66
CA ASP A 26 -36.44 5.60 18.71
C ASP A 26 -34.93 5.80 18.54
N ASP A 27 -34.32 6.49 19.50
CA ASP A 27 -32.88 6.58 19.72
C ASP A 27 -32.33 5.20 20.13
N THR A 28 -32.59 4.18 19.32
CA THR A 28 -31.67 3.04 19.28
C THR A 28 -30.44 3.57 18.55
N ASP A 29 -29.63 4.28 19.33
CA ASP A 29 -28.25 4.58 19.03
C ASP A 29 -27.61 3.22 18.74
N ILE A 30 -27.61 2.83 17.45
CA ILE A 30 -26.78 1.73 16.97
C ILE A 30 -25.37 2.30 17.04
N GLY A 31 -24.86 2.41 18.27
CA GLY A 31 -23.51 2.78 18.56
C GLY A 31 -22.66 1.75 17.85
N LEU A 32 -22.02 2.17 16.76
CA LEU A 32 -21.02 1.39 16.07
C LEU A 32 -19.85 1.25 17.04
N THR A 33 -19.92 0.24 17.90
CA THR A 33 -18.81 -0.17 18.76
C THR A 33 -17.77 -0.79 17.85
N LEU A 34 -16.90 0.05 17.31
CA LEU A 34 -15.66 -0.41 16.73
C LEU A 34 -14.92 -1.17 17.84
N PRO A 35 -14.58 -2.46 17.64
CA PRO A 35 -13.77 -3.16 18.62
C PRO A 35 -12.47 -2.37 18.80
N THR A 36 -12.21 -1.91 20.01
CA THR A 36 -11.07 -1.08 20.39
C THR A 36 -9.71 -1.77 20.22
N ASN A 37 -9.71 -3.04 19.77
CA ASN A 37 -8.54 -3.91 19.63
C ASN A 37 -8.31 -4.39 18.18
N ALA A 38 -8.95 -3.80 17.17
CA ALA A 38 -8.63 -4.13 15.78
C ALA A 38 -7.17 -3.72 15.48
N PRO A 39 -6.33 -4.63 14.93
CA PRO A 39 -4.93 -4.30 14.62
C PRO A 39 -4.85 -3.19 13.59
N SER A 40 -3.93 -2.24 13.77
CA SER A 40 -3.72 -1.17 12.80
C SER A 40 -3.18 -1.70 11.48
N VAL A 41 -3.26 -0.91 10.41
CA VAL A 41 -2.64 -1.27 9.10
C VAL A 41 -1.15 -1.55 9.28
N ALA A 42 -0.47 -0.75 10.10
CA ALA A 42 0.95 -0.93 10.39
C ALA A 42 1.23 -2.26 11.10
N ASP A 43 0.39 -2.64 12.07
CA ASP A 43 0.53 -3.91 12.78
C ASP A 43 0.31 -5.10 11.84
N ARG A 44 -0.71 -5.03 10.97
CA ARG A 44 -0.97 -6.07 9.97
C ARG A 44 0.17 -6.18 8.97
N ALA A 45 0.68 -5.05 8.48
CA ALA A 45 1.81 -5.00 7.56
C ALA A 45 3.09 -5.58 8.18
N ALA A 46 3.39 -5.23 9.43
CA ALA A 46 4.53 -5.76 10.16
C ALA A 46 4.43 -7.29 10.35
N ALA A 47 3.27 -7.78 10.80
CA ALA A 47 3.02 -9.22 10.95
C ALA A 47 3.09 -9.97 9.61
N ARG A 48 2.63 -9.34 8.52
CA ARG A 48 2.73 -9.89 7.17
C ARG A 48 4.18 -9.94 6.67
N LEU A 49 4.98 -8.92 6.98
CA LEU A 49 6.38 -8.84 6.61
C LEU A 49 7.26 -9.83 7.41
N GLU A 50 6.96 -10.04 8.69
CA GLU A 50 7.64 -11.06 9.52
C GLU A 50 7.49 -12.47 8.94
N ARG A 51 6.35 -12.73 8.29
CA ARG A 51 6.04 -13.99 7.62
C ARG A 51 6.43 -14.00 6.13
N ALA A 52 7.06 -12.94 5.63
CA ALA A 52 7.43 -12.87 4.23
C ALA A 52 8.58 -13.82 3.90
N GLU A 53 8.47 -14.49 2.76
CA GLU A 53 9.51 -15.40 2.28
C GLU A 53 10.40 -14.71 1.26
N VAL A 54 11.72 -14.78 1.45
CA VAL A 54 12.69 -14.35 0.44
C VAL A 54 12.71 -15.37 -0.69
N LEU A 55 12.19 -14.99 -1.87
CA LEU A 55 12.02 -15.91 -2.99
C LEU A 55 13.32 -16.17 -3.78
N LEU A 56 14.25 -15.21 -3.74
CA LEU A 56 15.51 -15.26 -4.47
C LEU A 56 16.62 -14.67 -3.59
N PRO A 57 17.86 -15.18 -3.68
CA PRO A 57 19.00 -14.52 -3.06
C PRO A 57 19.07 -13.05 -3.47
N THR A 58 19.49 -12.18 -2.55
CA THR A 58 19.72 -10.76 -2.90
C THR A 58 20.71 -10.70 -4.04
N ARG A 59 20.31 -10.07 -5.14
CA ARG A 59 21.13 -9.97 -6.35
C ARG A 59 21.86 -8.65 -6.34
N ILE A 60 23.14 -8.72 -6.67
CA ILE A 60 23.95 -7.53 -6.91
C ILE A 60 24.49 -7.59 -8.32
N SER A 61 24.43 -6.45 -9.00
CA SER A 61 25.11 -6.26 -10.26
C SER A 61 25.88 -4.95 -10.21
N VAL A 62 27.14 -5.01 -10.56
CA VAL A 62 28.03 -3.85 -10.58
C VAL A 62 28.41 -3.60 -12.04
N THR A 63 28.28 -2.34 -12.44
CA THR A 63 28.70 -1.84 -13.75
C THR A 63 29.80 -0.80 -13.55
N ARG A 64 30.22 -0.15 -14.64
CA ARG A 64 31.24 0.90 -14.56
C ARG A 64 30.83 2.07 -13.67
N ASP A 65 29.58 2.51 -13.79
CA ASP A 65 29.10 3.78 -13.19
C ASP A 65 27.99 3.58 -12.15
N ASP A 66 27.43 2.37 -12.09
CA ASP A 66 26.31 2.00 -11.23
C ASP A 66 26.56 0.68 -10.50
N TYR A 67 25.85 0.49 -9.39
CA TYR A 67 25.47 -0.85 -8.96
C TYR A 67 23.98 -0.93 -8.66
N TYR A 68 23.46 -2.15 -8.72
CA TYR A 68 22.09 -2.48 -8.39
C TYR A 68 22.05 -3.51 -7.27
N VAL A 69 21.11 -3.34 -6.34
CA VAL A 69 20.74 -4.34 -5.34
C VAL A 69 19.26 -4.67 -5.54
N GLU A 70 18.94 -5.95 -5.72
CA GLU A 70 17.58 -6.42 -5.94
C GLU A 70 17.22 -7.51 -4.93
N ARG A 71 16.06 -7.37 -4.28
CA ARG A 71 15.48 -8.41 -3.43
C ARG A 71 14.03 -8.63 -3.81
N VAL A 72 13.61 -9.90 -3.81
CA VAL A 72 12.23 -10.31 -4.08
C VAL A 72 11.70 -11.09 -2.89
N VAL A 73 10.55 -10.68 -2.38
CA VAL A 73 9.85 -11.37 -1.29
C VAL A 73 8.42 -11.71 -1.69
N ALA A 74 7.89 -12.80 -1.14
CA ALA A 74 6.47 -13.10 -1.15
C ALA A 74 5.87 -12.62 0.18
N LEU A 75 4.94 -11.68 0.09
CA LEU A 75 4.05 -11.34 1.19
C LEU A 75 2.93 -12.39 1.23
N PRO A 76 2.77 -13.15 2.32
CA PRO A 76 1.79 -14.22 2.39
C PRO A 76 0.37 -13.68 2.29
N ALA A 77 -0.56 -14.56 1.93
CA ALA A 77 -1.98 -14.24 1.98
C ALA A 77 -2.44 -13.97 3.43
N THR A 78 -3.37 -13.05 3.57
CA THR A 78 -4.13 -12.75 4.79
C THR A 78 -5.62 -12.93 4.49
N ASP A 79 -6.47 -12.72 5.49
CA ASP A 79 -7.93 -12.76 5.29
C ASP A 79 -8.43 -11.65 4.35
N GLU A 80 -7.65 -10.57 4.21
CA GLU A 80 -8.01 -9.35 3.46
C GLU A 80 -7.26 -9.21 2.13
N ALA A 81 -6.13 -9.92 1.96
CA ALA A 81 -5.26 -9.80 0.80
C ALA A 81 -4.70 -11.15 0.32
N ALA A 82 -4.67 -11.36 -0.99
CA ALA A 82 -4.01 -12.53 -1.58
C ALA A 82 -2.48 -12.47 -1.40
N GLU A 83 -1.81 -13.61 -1.61
CA GLU A 83 -0.34 -13.63 -1.70
C GLU A 83 0.14 -12.68 -2.80
N GLN A 84 1.16 -11.88 -2.50
CA GLN A 84 1.70 -10.87 -3.40
C GLN A 84 3.23 -10.96 -3.44
N LYS A 85 3.80 -10.88 -4.64
CA LYS A 85 5.26 -10.86 -4.81
C LYS A 85 5.70 -9.42 -4.99
N VAL A 86 6.62 -8.98 -4.13
CA VAL A 86 7.15 -7.62 -4.12
C VAL A 86 8.64 -7.68 -4.42
N ARG A 87 9.10 -6.78 -5.28
CA ARG A 87 10.50 -6.59 -5.60
C ARG A 87 10.93 -5.18 -5.25
N VAL A 88 12.02 -5.06 -4.52
CA VAL A 88 12.71 -3.78 -4.31
C VAL A 88 13.99 -3.79 -5.12
N LYS A 89 14.21 -2.74 -5.92
CA LYS A 89 15.46 -2.49 -6.64
C LYS A 89 16.05 -1.17 -6.20
N ILE A 90 17.28 -1.21 -5.74
CA ILE A 90 18.09 -0.04 -5.47
C ILE A 90 19.09 0.09 -6.61
N ARG A 91 19.15 1.27 -7.21
CA ARG A 91 20.22 1.71 -8.10
C ARG A 91 20.99 2.80 -7.38
N HIS A 92 22.30 2.61 -7.23
CA HIS A 92 23.19 3.68 -6.85
C HIS A 92 24.07 4.06 -8.06
N ASN A 93 24.05 5.34 -8.40
CA ASN A 93 24.98 5.96 -9.34
C ASN A 93 25.88 6.97 -8.64
N SER A 94 27.02 7.31 -9.23
CA SER A 94 27.87 8.43 -8.77
C SER A 94 27.11 9.76 -8.65
N TYR A 95 26.10 9.97 -9.50
CA TYR A 95 25.21 11.12 -9.50
C TYR A 95 23.88 10.82 -8.79
N ASP A 96 23.52 11.65 -7.82
CA ASP A 96 22.34 11.46 -6.99
C ASP A 96 21.03 11.37 -7.79
N PHE A 97 20.83 12.23 -8.79
CA PHE A 97 19.65 12.24 -9.64
C PHE A 97 19.51 11.01 -10.54
N GLN A 98 20.53 10.15 -10.62
CA GLN A 98 20.49 8.88 -11.34
C GLN A 98 20.30 7.68 -10.41
N SER A 99 20.51 7.85 -9.11
CA SER A 99 20.17 6.84 -8.11
C SER A 99 18.64 6.74 -7.94
N SER A 100 18.17 5.61 -7.43
CA SER A 100 16.74 5.41 -7.12
C SER A 100 16.53 4.14 -6.31
N ALA A 101 15.47 4.08 -5.51
CA ALA A 101 14.92 2.83 -5.02
C ALA A 101 13.51 2.72 -5.57
N THR A 102 13.18 1.58 -6.18
CA THR A 102 11.87 1.33 -6.75
C THR A 102 11.29 0.08 -6.13
N THR A 103 10.06 0.18 -5.67
CA THR A 103 9.28 -0.92 -5.13
C THR A 103 8.23 -1.30 -6.17
N GLU A 104 8.21 -2.57 -6.52
CA GLU A 104 7.41 -3.11 -7.62
C GLU A 104 6.59 -4.32 -7.14
N LEU A 105 5.34 -4.40 -7.59
CA LEU A 105 4.42 -5.51 -7.38
C LEU A 105 4.39 -6.39 -8.62
N MET A 106 4.41 -7.71 -8.46
CA MET A 106 4.15 -8.64 -9.56
C MET A 106 2.65 -8.68 -9.87
N THR A 107 2.28 -8.30 -11.08
CA THR A 107 0.94 -8.40 -11.66
C THR A 107 0.94 -9.41 -12.81
N PRO A 108 -0.24 -9.76 -13.39
CA PRO A 108 -0.30 -10.58 -14.59
C PRO A 108 0.46 -9.99 -15.80
N ASN A 109 0.66 -8.67 -15.82
CA ASN A 109 1.36 -7.96 -16.90
C ASN A 109 2.87 -7.82 -16.63
N GLY A 110 3.35 -8.29 -15.48
CA GLY A 110 4.74 -8.19 -15.05
C GLY A 110 4.91 -7.31 -13.82
N TRP A 111 6.07 -6.70 -13.69
CA TRP A 111 6.40 -5.90 -12.51
C TRP A 111 5.94 -4.45 -12.68
N GLU A 112 5.03 -4.01 -11.82
CA GLU A 112 4.48 -2.65 -11.82
C GLU A 112 4.97 -1.87 -10.60
N ARG A 113 5.43 -0.64 -10.79
CA ARG A 113 5.92 0.20 -9.70
C ARG A 113 4.76 0.66 -8.81
N ILE A 114 4.90 0.47 -7.50
CA ILE A 114 3.94 0.93 -6.49
C ILE A 114 4.49 2.03 -5.58
N ASP A 115 5.82 2.13 -5.45
CA ASP A 115 6.49 3.19 -4.70
C ASP A 115 7.89 3.47 -5.28
N SER A 116 8.44 4.64 -4.96
CA SER A 116 9.83 4.97 -5.26
C SER A 116 10.41 6.00 -4.31
N LEU A 117 11.67 5.79 -3.91
CA LEU A 117 12.47 6.77 -3.20
C LEU A 117 13.36 7.56 -4.17
N SER A 118 13.49 8.86 -3.88
CA SER A 118 14.29 9.79 -4.67
C SER A 118 15.77 9.38 -4.68
N GLY A 119 16.45 9.65 -5.78
CA GLY A 119 17.87 9.34 -5.91
C GLY A 119 18.76 10.08 -4.90
N LYS A 120 18.37 11.29 -4.48
CA LYS A 120 19.07 12.05 -3.45
C LYS A 120 19.08 11.34 -2.10
N ASP A 121 17.97 10.72 -1.72
CA ASP A 121 17.86 10.03 -0.45
C ASP A 121 18.57 8.67 -0.51
N VAL A 122 18.47 7.97 -1.64
CA VAL A 122 19.21 6.72 -1.88
C VAL A 122 20.71 6.96 -1.84
N HIS A 123 21.22 7.94 -2.59
CA HIS A 123 22.65 8.24 -2.70
C HIS A 123 23.27 8.54 -1.33
N LYS A 124 22.57 9.28 -0.47
CA LYS A 124 23.04 9.58 0.90
C LYS A 124 23.10 8.36 1.83
N ARG A 125 22.24 7.37 1.60
CA ARG A 125 22.01 6.25 2.52
C ARG A 125 22.68 4.95 2.07
N THR A 126 23.20 4.91 0.86
CA THR A 126 23.83 3.73 0.29
C THR A 126 25.30 4.00 0.00
N PRO A 127 26.18 2.97 0.06
CA PRO A 127 27.60 3.20 -0.11
C PRO A 127 27.93 3.60 -1.54
N SER A 128 28.91 4.48 -1.70
CA SER A 128 29.44 4.81 -3.04
C SER A 128 29.96 3.56 -3.76
N LEU A 129 29.77 3.52 -5.08
CA LEU A 129 30.33 2.50 -5.97
C LEU A 129 31.85 2.32 -5.81
N TYR A 130 32.57 3.41 -5.53
CA TYR A 130 34.03 3.42 -5.42
C TYR A 130 34.55 2.97 -4.05
N ARG A 131 33.64 2.67 -3.12
CA ARG A 131 34.01 2.04 -1.85
C ARG A 131 34.38 0.59 -2.15
N ASN A 132 35.55 0.16 -1.67
CA ASN A 132 36.00 -1.21 -1.82
C ASN A 132 35.19 -2.14 -0.88
N LEU A 133 33.99 -2.52 -1.33
CA LEU A 133 33.08 -3.46 -0.68
C LEU A 133 32.80 -4.61 -1.63
N ASP A 134 32.78 -5.82 -1.08
CA ASP A 134 32.22 -6.97 -1.80
C ASP A 134 30.68 -6.88 -1.88
N ASP A 135 30.08 -7.84 -2.58
CA ASP A 135 28.63 -7.87 -2.78
C ASP A 135 27.89 -8.05 -1.44
N ALA A 136 28.37 -8.92 -0.54
CA ALA A 136 27.69 -9.18 0.73
C ALA A 136 27.66 -7.94 1.62
N ASP A 137 28.78 -7.24 1.74
CA ASP A 137 28.89 -5.98 2.48
C ASP A 137 28.02 -4.90 1.86
N ARG A 138 27.98 -4.82 0.53
CA ARG A 138 27.15 -3.83 -0.17
C ARG A 138 25.66 -4.08 0.02
N ALA A 139 25.22 -5.34 -0.03
CA ALA A 139 23.85 -5.72 0.30
C ALA A 139 23.51 -5.32 1.74
N ALA A 140 24.40 -5.64 2.69
CA ALA A 140 24.21 -5.31 4.10
C ALA A 140 24.08 -3.81 4.35
N GLN A 141 24.88 -2.98 3.66
CA GLN A 141 24.75 -1.51 3.75
C GLN A 141 23.47 -0.96 3.13
N CYS A 142 22.81 -1.72 2.25
CA CYS A 142 21.51 -1.35 1.66
C CYS A 142 20.32 -1.91 2.46
N GLU A 143 20.56 -2.70 3.51
CA GLU A 143 19.52 -3.47 4.20
C GLU A 143 18.44 -2.57 4.82
N GLU A 144 18.83 -1.47 5.46
CA GLU A 144 17.89 -0.51 6.05
C GLU A 144 16.91 0.03 5.01
N LEU A 145 17.43 0.41 3.84
CA LEU A 145 16.62 0.94 2.75
C LEU A 145 15.73 -0.15 2.13
N LEU A 146 16.23 -1.38 2.01
CA LEU A 146 15.42 -2.52 1.58
C LEU A 146 14.25 -2.77 2.55
N GLN A 147 14.51 -2.80 3.86
CA GLN A 147 13.50 -3.02 4.90
C GLN A 147 12.46 -1.91 4.93
N GLU A 148 12.86 -0.65 4.81
CA GLU A 148 11.93 0.48 4.71
C GLU A 148 11.01 0.31 3.51
N GLN A 149 11.56 0.03 2.33
CA GLN A 149 10.78 -0.13 1.11
C GLN A 149 9.83 -1.33 1.18
N PHE A 150 10.24 -2.46 1.77
CA PHE A 150 9.32 -3.59 2.02
C PHE A 150 8.25 -3.28 3.07
N THR A 151 8.57 -2.47 4.09
CA THR A 151 7.58 -2.01 5.07
C THR A 151 6.53 -1.11 4.43
N THR A 152 6.96 -0.18 3.57
CA THR A 152 6.06 0.64 2.76
C THR A 152 5.19 -0.22 1.85
N ALA A 153 5.78 -1.19 1.15
CA ALA A 153 5.02 -2.13 0.31
C ALA A 153 3.98 -2.90 1.11
N ALA A 154 4.36 -3.50 2.24
CA ALA A 154 3.46 -4.26 3.08
C ALA A 154 2.31 -3.38 3.60
N THR A 155 2.59 -2.12 3.93
CA THR A 155 1.59 -1.13 4.38
C THR A 155 0.62 -0.74 3.28
N LEU A 156 1.10 -0.55 2.04
CA LEU A 156 0.26 -0.23 0.88
C LEU A 156 -0.63 -1.40 0.44
N LEU A 157 -0.24 -2.62 0.80
CA LEU A 157 -0.86 -3.86 0.34
C LEU A 157 -1.66 -4.61 1.44
N SER A 158 -1.76 -4.05 2.65
CA SER A 158 -2.51 -4.61 3.82
C SER A 158 -3.61 -3.66 4.29
#